data_AF-A0A2P4XDU1-F1
#
_entry.id   AF-A0A2P4XDU1-F1
#
_cell.length_a   1.000
_cell.length_b   1.000
_cell.length_c   1.000
_cell.angle_alpha   90.00
_cell.angle_beta   90.00
_cell.angle_gamma   90.00
#
_symmetry.space_group_name_H-M   'P 1'
#
loop_
_entity.id
_entity.type
_entity.pdbx_description
1 polymer ?
#
loop_
_entity_poly.entity_id
_entity_poly.type
_entity_poly.pdbx_seq_one_letter_code
_entity_poly.pdbx_strand_id
1 'polypeptide(L)'
;MLARRSSRLDQERQAVEQQVEDAFKLQNSYSEASNVTLLRRQSSAYLPATNDSLRVAKQVIQDVYSLQELYERQHVVENVACGIAMIGVLLVILDNEYVVNNKSKLALRIANSVLTKILLSFICWRFALERRILIRRNVLPPNVTIFRMPKQLMQLVLELAVCFIIVPPGTDGSFEVKEWKFYTDDGSCDLPFVVHDGSCYLEYSYPFEVLGLFSLLRLYMIPRVIRNLSSFASYHTSYLGTLHRVNTMTPLFAIKCFLQSHPFRLLLSVFIGSLVVTSYALAIVESPVNPNLAPLSNAVWLVALTMATVGYGDIVPVTTAGQVILVFGGMVNGILLVAALSAALFALLRLDERDKRFIHSLRVQHYDKELKEACARTIQTSWRRFHDFEPGSRSYQKRKA
;
A
#
# COMPACT_ATOMS: atom_id res chain seq x y z
N MET A 1 -13.26 -22.54 -9.73
CA MET A 1 -11.88 -22.08 -10.02
C MET A 1 -10.85 -22.78 -9.15
N LEU A 2 -11.00 -22.80 -7.81
CA LEU A 2 -10.09 -23.48 -6.88
C LEU A 2 -9.86 -24.97 -7.20
N ALA A 3 -10.92 -25.74 -7.46
CA ALA A 3 -10.81 -27.19 -7.74
C ALA A 3 -10.02 -27.53 -9.02
N ARG A 4 -10.09 -26.67 -10.05
CA ARG A 4 -9.30 -26.86 -11.29
C ARG A 4 -7.83 -26.49 -11.11
N ARG A 5 -7.52 -25.65 -10.12
CA ARG A 5 -6.16 -25.18 -9.84
C ARG A 5 -5.44 -26.14 -8.90
N SER A 6 -6.15 -26.69 -7.90
CA SER A 6 -5.64 -27.77 -7.05
C SER A 6 -5.26 -29.00 -7.89
N SER A 7 -6.11 -29.41 -8.84
CA SER A 7 -5.81 -30.55 -9.71
C SER A 7 -4.54 -30.36 -10.56
N ARG A 8 -4.26 -29.12 -10.99
CA ARG A 8 -3.04 -28.80 -11.73
C ARG A 8 -1.80 -28.87 -10.83
N LEU A 9 -1.88 -28.34 -9.61
CA LEU A 9 -0.79 -28.41 -8.64
C LEU A 9 -0.47 -29.86 -8.25
N ASP A 10 -1.49 -30.72 -8.13
CA ASP A 10 -1.30 -32.15 -7.88
C ASP A 10 -0.57 -32.85 -9.03
N GLN A 11 -0.88 -32.50 -10.28
CA GLN A 11 -0.17 -33.02 -11.46
C GLN A 11 1.28 -32.55 -11.50
N GLU A 12 1.53 -31.26 -11.26
CA GLU A 12 2.88 -30.71 -11.19
C GLU A 12 3.69 -31.37 -10.06
N ARG A 13 3.09 -31.59 -8.89
CA ARG A 13 3.71 -32.32 -7.77
C ARG A 13 4.12 -33.73 -8.18
N GLN A 14 3.20 -34.50 -8.77
CA GLN A 14 3.48 -35.88 -9.19
C GLN A 14 4.61 -35.95 -10.22
N ALA A 15 4.64 -35.02 -11.18
CA ALA A 15 5.72 -34.93 -12.16
C ALA A 15 7.09 -34.65 -11.50
N VAL A 16 7.13 -33.74 -10.52
CA VAL A 16 8.37 -33.43 -9.79
C VAL A 16 8.81 -34.60 -8.90
N GLU A 17 7.87 -35.27 -8.21
CA GLU A 17 8.18 -36.47 -7.43
C GLU A 17 8.74 -37.60 -8.30
N GLN A 18 8.20 -37.78 -9.51
CA GLN A 18 8.69 -38.78 -10.46
C GLN A 18 10.09 -38.42 -10.99
N GLN A 19 10.33 -37.15 -11.34
CA GLN A 19 11.67 -36.68 -11.75
C GLN A 19 12.72 -36.91 -10.66
N VAL A 20 12.37 -36.66 -9.40
CA VAL A 20 13.28 -36.90 -8.27
C VAL A 20 13.52 -38.40 -8.11
N GLU A 21 12.49 -39.24 -8.18
CA GLU A 21 12.65 -40.69 -8.11
C GLU A 21 13.56 -41.24 -9.22
N ASP A 22 13.40 -40.76 -10.45
CA ASP A 22 14.23 -41.16 -11.59
C ASP A 22 15.69 -40.71 -11.42
N ALA A 23 15.91 -39.50 -10.88
CA ALA A 23 17.26 -39.02 -10.55
C ALA A 23 17.95 -39.87 -9.47
N PHE A 24 17.21 -40.30 -8.43
CA PHE A 24 17.73 -41.19 -7.39
C PHE A 24 18.03 -42.60 -7.96
N LYS A 25 17.20 -43.13 -8.87
CA LYS A 25 17.45 -44.41 -9.57
C LYS A 25 18.71 -44.37 -10.41
N LEU A 26 18.91 -43.28 -11.18
CA LEU A 26 20.13 -43.07 -11.96
C LEU A 26 21.36 -43.03 -11.04
N GLN A 27 21.29 -42.29 -9.94
CA GLN A 27 22.40 -42.19 -8.98
C GLN A 27 22.77 -43.55 -8.34
N ASN A 28 21.78 -44.39 -8.03
CA ASN A 28 22.01 -45.75 -7.54
C ASN A 28 22.64 -46.66 -8.60
N SER A 29 22.15 -46.60 -9.84
CA SER A 29 22.71 -47.39 -10.95
C SER A 29 24.17 -47.04 -11.23
N TYR A 30 24.52 -45.74 -11.20
CA TYR A 30 25.92 -45.32 -11.30
C TYR A 30 26.76 -45.78 -10.10
N SER A 31 26.20 -45.82 -8.89
CA SER A 31 26.91 -46.32 -7.71
C SER A 31 27.23 -47.81 -7.79
N GLU A 32 26.31 -48.63 -8.31
CA GLU A 32 26.57 -50.07 -8.53
C GLU A 32 27.60 -50.31 -9.64
N ALA A 33 27.57 -49.49 -10.70
CA ALA A 33 28.54 -49.56 -11.80
C ALA A 33 29.94 -49.04 -11.42
N SER A 34 30.05 -48.20 -10.39
CA SER A 34 31.30 -47.53 -9.97
C SER A 34 31.93 -48.12 -8.70
N ASN A 35 31.81 -49.43 -8.50
CA ASN A 35 32.67 -50.20 -7.57
C ASN A 35 34.18 -50.20 -7.97
N VAL A 36 34.62 -49.23 -8.77
CA VAL A 36 36.02 -48.92 -9.05
C VAL A 36 36.33 -47.57 -8.40
N THR A 37 37.22 -47.60 -7.41
CA THR A 37 37.73 -46.48 -6.63
C THR A 37 38.21 -45.33 -7.52
N LEU A 38 37.37 -44.32 -7.75
CA LEU A 38 37.81 -43.01 -8.22
C LEU A 38 37.40 -41.93 -7.24
N LEU A 39 38.40 -41.13 -6.89
CA LEU A 39 38.39 -40.05 -5.90
C LEU A 39 37.20 -39.11 -6.10
N ARG A 40 36.26 -39.19 -5.17
CA ARG A 40 35.04 -38.40 -5.10
C ARG A 40 35.39 -36.91 -4.97
N ARG A 41 35.23 -36.15 -6.05
CA ARG A 41 35.28 -34.68 -6.02
C ARG A 41 34.10 -34.19 -5.16
N GLN A 42 34.39 -33.71 -3.95
CA GLN A 42 33.44 -33.01 -3.09
C GLN A 42 33.01 -31.71 -3.80
N SER A 43 31.92 -31.77 -4.57
CA SER A 43 31.18 -30.57 -4.98
C SER A 43 29.72 -30.74 -4.56
N SER A 44 29.38 -30.01 -3.49
CA SER A 44 28.08 -29.44 -3.17
C SER A 44 26.81 -30.32 -3.29
N ALA A 45 26.27 -30.69 -2.11
CA ALA A 45 24.83 -30.65 -1.82
C ALA A 45 23.86 -31.67 -2.46
N TYR A 46 24.26 -32.91 -2.71
CA TYR A 46 23.29 -33.99 -2.98
C TYR A 46 23.15 -34.93 -1.79
N LEU A 47 21.89 -35.18 -1.38
CA LEU A 47 21.54 -36.17 -0.36
C LEU A 47 22.11 -37.56 -0.78
N PRO A 48 22.62 -38.37 0.15
CA PRO A 48 23.11 -39.71 -0.16
C PRO A 48 21.97 -40.57 -0.68
N ALA A 49 22.12 -41.22 -1.85
CA ALA A 49 21.08 -42.00 -2.51
C ALA A 49 20.67 -43.23 -1.68
N THR A 50 19.74 -43.01 -0.75
CA THR A 50 19.21 -44.00 0.19
C THR A 50 17.68 -43.93 0.15
N ASN A 51 17.00 -45.04 0.42
CA ASN A 51 15.53 -45.05 0.47
C ASN A 51 14.97 -44.04 1.49
N ASP A 52 15.68 -43.81 2.59
CA ASP A 52 15.31 -42.80 3.59
C ASP A 52 15.45 -41.37 3.04
N SER A 53 16.54 -41.06 2.32
CA SER A 53 16.70 -39.75 1.70
C SER A 53 15.65 -39.45 0.61
N LEU A 54 15.22 -40.47 -0.15
CA LEU A 54 14.14 -40.34 -1.13
C LEU A 54 12.81 -40.05 -0.44
N ARG A 55 12.50 -40.74 0.68
CA ARG A 55 11.32 -40.46 1.50
C ARG A 55 11.30 -39.04 2.03
N VAL A 56 12.44 -38.58 2.56
CA VAL A 56 12.59 -37.19 3.04
C VAL A 56 12.40 -36.19 1.90
N ALA A 57 13.00 -36.44 0.73
CA ALA A 57 12.84 -35.56 -0.43
C ALA A 57 11.37 -35.46 -0.89
N LYS A 58 10.66 -36.59 -1.00
CA LYS A 58 9.22 -36.62 -1.32
C LYS A 58 8.40 -35.86 -0.28
N GLN A 59 8.70 -36.03 1.01
CA GLN A 59 8.00 -35.34 2.08
C GLN A 59 8.20 -33.81 2.02
N VAL A 60 9.43 -33.35 1.75
CA VAL A 60 9.73 -31.91 1.58
C VAL A 60 8.98 -31.34 0.37
N ILE A 61 8.95 -32.07 -0.75
CA ILE A 61 8.20 -31.65 -1.95
C ILE A 61 6.71 -31.52 -1.61
N GLN A 62 6.13 -32.54 -0.96
CA GLN A 62 4.74 -32.51 -0.53
C GLN A 62 4.43 -31.33 0.39
N ASP A 63 5.33 -31.01 1.33
CA ASP A 63 5.18 -29.87 2.23
C ASP A 63 5.20 -28.53 1.47
N VAL A 64 6.10 -28.35 0.50
CA VAL A 64 6.19 -27.14 -0.32
C VAL A 64 4.92 -26.94 -1.16
N TYR A 65 4.43 -27.98 -1.85
CA TYR A 65 3.20 -27.90 -2.63
C TYR A 65 1.97 -27.63 -1.75
N SER A 66 1.90 -28.25 -0.56
CA SER A 66 0.81 -27.98 0.39
C SER A 66 0.81 -26.53 0.90
N LEU A 67 2.00 -25.95 1.08
CA LEU A 67 2.15 -24.56 1.50
C LEU A 67 1.74 -23.60 0.37
N GLN A 68 2.11 -23.90 -0.87
CA GLN A 68 1.68 -23.15 -2.04
C GLN A 68 0.15 -23.13 -2.14
N GLU A 69 -0.50 -24.28 -1.98
CA GLU A 69 -1.96 -24.38 -2.00
C GLU A 69 -2.61 -23.53 -0.89
N LEU A 70 -2.04 -23.53 0.32
CA LEU A 70 -2.55 -22.70 1.43
C LEU A 70 -2.46 -21.20 1.13
N TYR A 71 -1.36 -20.73 0.53
CA TYR A 71 -1.23 -19.33 0.11
C TYR A 71 -2.23 -18.96 -1.00
N GLU A 72 -2.45 -19.83 -1.99
CA GLU A 72 -3.47 -19.59 -3.01
C GLU A 72 -4.88 -19.50 -2.41
N ARG A 73 -5.22 -20.39 -1.48
CA ARG A 73 -6.49 -20.35 -0.75
C ARG A 73 -6.63 -19.06 0.06
N GLN A 74 -5.56 -18.61 0.72
CA GLN A 74 -5.56 -17.35 1.45
C GLN A 74 -5.84 -16.16 0.53
N HIS A 75 -5.18 -16.09 -0.63
CA HIS A 75 -5.37 -15.00 -1.60
C HIS A 75 -6.80 -14.95 -2.13
N VAL A 76 -7.41 -16.11 -2.41
CA VAL A 76 -8.81 -16.17 -2.86
C VAL A 76 -9.75 -15.71 -1.75
N VAL A 77 -9.55 -16.15 -0.51
CA VAL A 77 -10.34 -15.72 0.66
C VAL A 77 -10.24 -14.21 0.85
N GLU A 78 -9.03 -13.64 0.78
CA GLU A 78 -8.82 -12.20 0.92
C GLU A 78 -9.47 -11.39 -0.22
N ASN A 79 -9.37 -11.86 -1.46
CA ASN A 79 -9.97 -11.19 -2.62
C ASN A 79 -11.50 -11.25 -2.58
N VAL A 80 -12.08 -12.40 -2.21
CA VAL A 80 -13.53 -12.56 -2.04
C VAL A 80 -14.03 -11.69 -0.88
N ALA A 81 -13.33 -11.68 0.26
CA ALA A 81 -13.66 -10.83 1.39
C ALA A 81 -13.67 -9.34 1.01
N CYS A 82 -12.65 -8.88 0.26
CA CYS A 82 -12.62 -7.51 -0.22
C CYS A 82 -13.78 -7.22 -1.19
N GLY A 83 -14.12 -8.13 -2.11
CA GLY A 83 -15.26 -7.96 -3.01
C GLY A 83 -16.58 -7.80 -2.27
N ILE A 84 -16.82 -8.66 -1.28
CA ILE A 84 -17.97 -8.60 -0.36
C ILE A 84 -17.99 -7.27 0.40
N ALA A 85 -16.84 -6.82 0.91
CA ALA A 85 -16.73 -5.55 1.61
C ALA A 85 -17.07 -4.35 0.72
N MET A 86 -16.57 -4.32 -0.53
CA MET A 86 -16.85 -3.26 -1.49
C MET A 86 -18.33 -3.21 -1.89
N ILE A 87 -18.97 -4.37 -2.08
CA ILE A 87 -20.42 -4.45 -2.32
C ILE A 87 -21.17 -3.90 -1.11
N GLY A 88 -20.76 -4.23 0.12
CA GLY A 88 -21.37 -3.70 1.34
C GLY A 88 -21.26 -2.18 1.46
N VAL A 89 -20.11 -1.60 1.11
CA VAL A 89 -19.93 -0.14 1.05
C VAL A 89 -20.83 0.48 -0.01
N LEU A 90 -20.89 -0.12 -1.21
CA LEU A 90 -21.77 0.36 -2.28
C LEU A 90 -23.25 0.34 -1.87
N LEU A 91 -23.70 -0.70 -1.16
CA LEU A 91 -25.06 -0.75 -0.63
C LEU A 91 -25.32 0.39 0.36
N VAL A 92 -24.37 0.74 1.23
CA VAL A 92 -24.52 1.91 2.12
C VAL A 92 -24.62 3.21 1.33
N ILE A 93 -23.83 3.35 0.26
CA ILE A 93 -23.89 4.54 -0.60
C ILE A 93 -25.28 4.67 -1.25
N LEU A 94 -25.81 3.56 -1.77
CA LEU A 94 -27.15 3.50 -2.36
C LEU A 94 -28.26 3.80 -1.33
N ASP A 95 -28.13 3.30 -0.08
CA ASP A 95 -29.09 3.58 1.00
C ASP A 95 -29.18 5.09 1.28
N ASN A 96 -28.02 5.77 1.32
CA ASN A 96 -27.93 7.18 1.67
C ASN A 96 -28.34 8.12 0.52
N GLU A 97 -28.04 7.79 -0.73
CA GLU A 97 -28.18 8.73 -1.86
C GLU A 97 -29.44 8.50 -2.71
N TYR A 98 -29.84 7.24 -2.93
CA TYR A 98 -30.86 6.91 -3.94
C TYR A 98 -32.17 6.36 -3.36
N VAL A 99 -32.13 5.69 -2.21
CA VAL A 99 -33.29 4.98 -1.69
C VAL A 99 -34.10 5.88 -0.77
N VAL A 100 -35.27 6.32 -1.20
CA VAL A 100 -36.20 7.12 -0.36
C VAL A 100 -37.24 6.24 0.34
N ASN A 101 -37.63 5.12 -0.27
CA ASN A 101 -38.70 4.25 0.24
C ASN A 101 -38.25 3.38 1.43
N ASN A 102 -38.98 3.43 2.56
CA ASN A 102 -38.66 2.67 3.78
C ASN A 102 -38.58 1.15 3.57
N LYS A 103 -39.45 0.57 2.72
CA LYS A 103 -39.44 -0.87 2.43
C LYS A 103 -38.15 -1.30 1.72
N SER A 104 -37.66 -0.50 0.77
CA SER A 104 -36.39 -0.78 0.09
C SER A 104 -35.19 -0.50 0.99
N LYS A 105 -35.22 0.52 1.86
CA LYS A 105 -34.16 0.76 2.87
C LYS A 105 -34.01 -0.46 3.78
N LEU A 106 -35.14 -0.98 4.29
CA LEU A 106 -35.15 -2.19 5.12
C LEU A 106 -34.54 -3.40 4.37
N ALA A 107 -34.95 -3.63 3.12
CA ALA A 107 -34.42 -4.72 2.31
C ALA A 107 -32.90 -4.59 2.08
N LEU A 108 -32.41 -3.39 1.79
CA LEU A 108 -30.99 -3.11 1.57
C LEU A 108 -30.16 -3.34 2.84
N ARG A 109 -30.66 -2.91 4.00
CA ARG A 109 -30.01 -3.10 5.30
C ARG A 109 -29.98 -4.57 5.74
N ILE A 110 -31.05 -5.34 5.46
CA ILE A 110 -31.05 -6.79 5.67
C ILE A 110 -29.99 -7.44 4.79
N ALA A 111 -29.92 -7.08 3.51
CA ALA A 111 -28.91 -7.61 2.60
C ALA A 111 -27.49 -7.27 3.07
N ASN A 112 -27.22 -6.03 3.50
CA ASN A 112 -25.92 -5.62 4.02
C ASN A 112 -25.56 -6.32 5.34
N SER A 113 -26.55 -6.59 6.21
CA SER A 113 -26.35 -7.37 7.43
C SER A 113 -25.94 -8.82 7.13
N VAL A 114 -26.63 -9.47 6.19
CA VAL A 114 -26.26 -10.82 5.72
C VAL A 114 -24.85 -10.82 5.12
N LEU A 115 -24.55 -9.85 4.25
CA LEU A 115 -23.25 -9.72 3.62
C LEU A 115 -22.12 -9.50 4.64
N THR A 116 -22.39 -8.70 5.68
CA THR A 116 -21.45 -8.45 6.78
C THR A 116 -21.21 -9.71 7.61
N LYS A 117 -22.23 -10.52 7.89
CA LYS A 117 -22.04 -11.83 8.57
C LYS A 117 -21.17 -12.77 7.75
N ILE A 118 -21.38 -12.81 6.43
CA ILE A 118 -20.53 -13.59 5.51
C ILE A 118 -19.10 -13.05 5.57
N LEU A 119 -18.90 -11.73 5.48
CA LEU A 119 -17.59 -11.09 5.56
C LEU A 119 -16.83 -11.48 6.84
N LEU A 120 -17.49 -11.41 8.00
CA LEU A 120 -16.89 -11.76 9.29
C LEU A 120 -16.46 -13.25 9.32
N SER A 121 -17.25 -14.14 8.73
CA SER A 121 -16.88 -15.56 8.55
C SER A 121 -15.60 -15.72 7.70
N PHE A 122 -15.49 -14.98 6.58
CA PHE A 122 -14.28 -14.98 5.75
C PHE A 122 -13.05 -14.43 6.48
N ILE A 123 -13.21 -13.41 7.34
CA ILE A 123 -12.12 -12.87 8.17
C ILE A 123 -11.62 -13.93 9.16
N CYS A 124 -12.53 -14.63 9.84
CA CYS A 124 -12.20 -15.76 10.72
C CYS A 124 -11.53 -16.91 9.95
N TRP A 125 -12.03 -17.24 8.76
CA TRP A 125 -11.43 -18.25 7.88
C TRP A 125 -10.00 -17.88 7.50
N ARG A 126 -9.77 -16.62 7.10
CA ARG A 126 -8.45 -16.10 6.78
C ARG A 126 -7.47 -16.26 7.95
N PHE A 127 -7.90 -15.90 9.17
CA PHE A 127 -7.09 -16.09 10.37
C PHE A 127 -6.74 -17.57 10.61
N ALA A 128 -7.70 -18.47 10.37
CA ALA A 128 -7.44 -19.92 10.46
C ALA A 128 -6.42 -20.39 9.40
N LEU A 129 -6.46 -19.86 8.18
CA LEU A 129 -5.47 -20.15 7.14
C LEU A 129 -4.08 -19.61 7.50
N GLU A 130 -3.99 -18.38 7.99
CA GLU A 130 -2.73 -17.76 8.42
C GLU A 130 -2.06 -18.60 9.52
N ARG A 131 -2.82 -19.05 10.51
CA ARG A 131 -2.33 -19.99 11.53
C ARG A 131 -1.81 -21.29 10.93
N ARG A 132 -2.53 -21.90 9.97
CA ARG A 132 -2.09 -23.15 9.31
C ARG A 132 -0.77 -22.96 8.56
N ILE A 133 -0.60 -21.83 7.87
CA ILE A 133 0.64 -21.47 7.16
C ILE A 133 1.80 -21.33 8.15
N LEU A 134 1.59 -20.65 9.27
CA LEU A 134 2.61 -20.46 10.32
C LEU A 134 3.06 -21.79 10.95
N ILE A 135 2.11 -22.72 11.18
CA ILE A 135 2.42 -24.08 11.67
C ILE A 135 3.24 -24.85 10.63
N ARG A 136 2.84 -24.81 9.35
CA ARG A 136 3.54 -25.55 8.28
C ARG A 136 4.95 -25.01 8.00
N ARG A 137 5.19 -23.73 8.29
CA ARG A 137 6.51 -23.11 8.22
C ARG A 137 7.38 -23.39 9.46
N ASN A 138 6.92 -24.22 10.40
CA ASN A 138 7.58 -24.50 11.68
C ASN A 138 7.90 -23.25 12.52
N VAL A 139 7.20 -22.13 12.28
CA VAL A 139 7.31 -20.92 13.12
C VAL A 139 6.54 -21.12 14.42
N LEU A 140 5.47 -21.93 14.38
CA LEU A 140 4.62 -22.23 15.51
C LEU A 140 4.40 -23.73 15.71
N PRO A 141 4.27 -24.19 16.97
CA PRO A 141 3.98 -25.59 17.26
C PRO A 141 2.53 -25.97 16.89
N PRO A 142 2.27 -27.23 16.52
CA PRO A 142 0.96 -27.67 16.02
C PRO A 142 -0.18 -27.51 17.03
N ASN A 143 0.10 -27.69 18.33
CA ASN A 143 -0.88 -27.69 19.41
C ASN A 143 -1.00 -26.32 20.12
N VAL A 144 -0.62 -25.22 19.45
CA VAL A 144 -0.71 -23.89 20.07
C VAL A 144 -2.17 -23.44 20.19
N THR A 145 -2.54 -22.95 21.38
CA THR A 145 -3.83 -22.28 21.62
C THR A 145 -3.84 -20.89 20.99
N ILE A 146 -5.02 -20.41 20.59
CA ILE A 146 -5.20 -19.11 19.91
C ILE A 146 -4.70 -17.95 20.80
N PHE A 147 -4.92 -18.05 22.11
CA PHE A 147 -4.52 -17.03 23.10
C PHE A 147 -3.01 -16.82 23.22
N ARG A 148 -2.20 -17.78 22.78
CA ARG A 148 -0.74 -17.69 22.83
C ARG A 148 -0.16 -16.80 21.71
N MET A 149 -1.01 -16.23 20.86
CA MET A 149 -0.66 -15.33 19.76
C MET A 149 -1.34 -13.94 19.91
N PRO A 150 -0.93 -13.13 20.90
CA PRO A 150 -1.64 -11.91 21.26
C PRO A 150 -1.64 -10.84 20.16
N LYS A 151 -0.56 -10.74 19.37
CA LYS A 151 -0.46 -9.77 18.26
C LYS A 151 -1.45 -10.08 17.15
N GLN A 152 -1.51 -11.33 16.69
CA GLN A 152 -2.44 -11.75 15.64
C GLN A 152 -3.89 -11.73 16.14
N LEU A 153 -4.12 -12.06 17.41
CA LEU A 153 -5.44 -12.00 18.02
C LEU A 153 -5.95 -10.56 18.11
N MET A 154 -5.13 -9.62 18.56
CA MET A 154 -5.48 -8.19 18.60
C MET A 154 -5.80 -7.66 17.20
N GLN A 155 -5.01 -8.06 16.19
CA GLN A 155 -5.28 -7.71 14.80
C GLN A 155 -6.64 -8.28 14.33
N LEU A 156 -6.95 -9.54 14.64
CA LEU A 156 -8.24 -10.14 14.32
C LEU A 156 -9.41 -9.39 14.97
N VAL A 157 -9.29 -9.09 16.26
CA VAL A 157 -10.34 -8.37 17.02
C VAL A 157 -10.58 -7.00 16.42
N LEU A 158 -9.52 -6.25 16.09
CA LEU A 158 -9.65 -4.95 15.44
C LEU A 158 -10.33 -5.05 14.07
N GLU A 159 -9.94 -6.03 13.24
CA GLU A 159 -10.55 -6.23 11.93
C GLU A 159 -12.03 -6.63 12.02
N LEU A 160 -12.38 -7.49 12.98
CA LEU A 160 -13.77 -7.85 13.26
C LEU A 160 -14.56 -6.64 13.76
N ALA A 161 -14.01 -5.84 14.67
CA ALA A 161 -14.65 -4.64 15.20
C ALA A 161 -14.95 -3.63 14.08
N VAL A 162 -13.96 -3.33 13.23
CA VAL A 162 -14.13 -2.42 12.09
C VAL A 162 -15.17 -2.94 11.10
N CYS A 163 -15.17 -4.24 10.80
CA CYS A 163 -16.12 -4.81 9.84
C CYS A 163 -17.54 -4.99 10.41
N PHE A 164 -17.67 -5.09 11.74
CA PHE A 164 -18.95 -5.25 12.43
C PHE A 164 -19.79 -3.97 12.44
N ILE A 165 -19.17 -2.78 12.30
CA ILE A 165 -19.89 -1.50 12.26
C ILE A 165 -20.82 -1.48 11.04
N ILE A 166 -22.13 -1.52 11.30
CA ILE A 166 -23.21 -1.47 10.33
C ILE A 166 -24.45 -0.83 10.97
N VAL A 167 -25.24 -0.12 10.18
CA VAL A 167 -26.58 0.35 10.58
C VAL A 167 -27.55 -0.85 10.59
N PRO A 168 -28.14 -1.24 11.74
CA PRO A 168 -29.04 -2.39 11.81
C PRO A 168 -30.32 -2.17 10.99
N PRO A 169 -30.94 -3.24 10.45
CA PRO A 169 -32.25 -3.12 9.84
C PRO A 169 -33.31 -2.73 10.88
N GLY A 170 -34.18 -1.76 10.54
CA GLY A 170 -35.26 -1.30 11.42
C GLY A 170 -34.90 -0.15 12.36
N THR A 171 -33.69 0.43 12.25
CA THR A 171 -33.36 1.69 12.94
C THR A 171 -33.81 2.88 12.09
N ASP A 172 -34.95 3.45 12.46
CA ASP A 172 -35.47 4.68 11.87
C ASP A 172 -35.41 5.79 12.93
N GLY A 173 -34.87 6.95 12.55
CA GLY A 173 -34.76 8.10 13.44
C GLY A 173 -33.53 8.96 13.15
N SER A 174 -33.46 10.05 13.89
CA SER A 174 -32.31 10.94 13.94
C SER A 174 -31.83 11.08 15.38
N PHE A 175 -30.56 11.44 15.53
CA PHE A 175 -30.00 11.86 16.81
C PHE A 175 -29.61 13.34 16.71
N GLU A 176 -29.93 14.10 17.75
CA GLU A 176 -29.61 15.52 17.83
C GLU A 176 -28.16 15.69 18.33
N VAL A 177 -27.42 16.57 17.67
CA VAL A 177 -26.06 16.95 18.03
C VAL A 177 -26.04 18.43 18.35
N LYS A 178 -25.46 18.76 19.51
CA LYS A 178 -25.22 20.14 19.95
C LYS A 178 -23.72 20.38 19.96
N GLU A 179 -23.23 21.20 19.05
CA GLU A 179 -21.82 21.56 18.98
C GLU A 179 -21.61 22.97 19.54
N TRP A 180 -20.72 23.10 20.52
CA TRP A 180 -20.27 24.41 21.00
C TRP A 180 -19.38 25.08 19.93
N LYS A 181 -19.55 26.39 19.71
CA LYS A 181 -18.73 27.17 18.74
C LYS A 181 -17.92 28.29 19.38
N PHE A 182 -18.59 29.27 19.99
CA PHE A 182 -17.92 30.43 20.60
C PHE A 182 -18.79 31.08 21.68
N TYR A 183 -18.19 31.90 22.54
CA TYR A 183 -18.90 32.70 23.55
C TYR A 183 -19.55 33.94 22.90
N THR A 184 -20.74 34.33 23.37
CA THR A 184 -21.39 35.57 22.91
C THR A 184 -21.22 36.66 23.96
N ASP A 185 -20.65 37.80 23.55
CA ASP A 185 -20.50 38.98 24.41
C ASP A 185 -21.80 39.82 24.44
N ASP A 186 -22.54 39.83 23.32
CA ASP A 186 -23.76 40.64 23.14
C ASP A 186 -25.05 39.87 23.45
N GLY A 187 -24.94 38.60 23.86
CA GLY A 187 -26.08 37.72 24.14
C GLY A 187 -26.90 37.32 22.91
N SER A 188 -26.43 37.65 21.70
CA SER A 188 -27.03 37.25 20.43
C SER A 188 -26.03 36.46 19.57
N CYS A 189 -26.54 35.56 18.73
CA CYS A 189 -25.75 34.82 17.75
C CYS A 189 -26.43 34.96 16.37
N ASP A 190 -25.62 35.04 15.32
CA ASP A 190 -26.14 35.01 13.94
C ASP A 190 -26.71 33.62 13.62
N LEU A 191 -27.75 33.58 12.77
CA LEU A 191 -28.27 32.33 12.22
C LEU A 191 -27.14 31.62 11.44
N PRO A 192 -26.93 30.30 11.60
CA PRO A 192 -27.83 29.29 12.19
C PRO A 192 -27.55 28.94 13.69
N PHE A 193 -26.82 29.78 14.44
CA PHE A 193 -26.43 29.45 15.81
C PHE A 193 -27.50 29.83 16.84
N VAL A 194 -27.62 29.04 17.91
CA VAL A 194 -28.57 29.22 19.01
C VAL A 194 -27.82 29.51 20.30
N VAL A 195 -28.28 30.49 21.07
CA VAL A 195 -27.68 30.87 22.36
C VAL A 195 -28.12 29.88 23.44
N HIS A 196 -27.16 29.26 24.12
CA HIS A 196 -27.35 28.51 25.35
C HIS A 196 -26.28 28.93 26.38
N ASP A 197 -26.70 29.31 27.58
CA ASP A 197 -25.83 29.66 28.72
C ASP A 197 -24.69 30.65 28.35
N GLY A 198 -25.00 31.70 27.59
CA GLY A 198 -24.02 32.72 27.17
C GLY A 198 -23.02 32.24 26.11
N SER A 199 -23.26 31.10 25.47
CA SER A 199 -22.47 30.57 24.36
C SER A 199 -23.34 30.27 23.14
N CYS A 200 -22.76 30.37 21.95
CA CYS A 200 -23.39 30.02 20.68
C CYS A 200 -23.14 28.54 20.38
N TYR A 201 -24.23 27.79 20.18
CA TYR A 201 -24.22 26.37 19.78
C TYR A 201 -24.81 26.20 18.39
N LEU A 202 -24.32 25.20 17.68
CA LEU A 202 -24.90 24.71 16.43
C LEU A 202 -25.71 23.45 16.76
N GLU A 203 -27.02 23.52 16.58
CA GLU A 203 -27.94 22.42 16.82
C GLU A 203 -28.45 21.86 15.49
N TYR A 204 -28.27 20.56 15.28
CA TYR A 204 -28.73 19.89 14.07
C TYR A 204 -28.97 18.41 14.36
N SER A 205 -29.73 17.73 13.49
CA SER A 205 -30.06 16.32 13.66
C SER A 205 -29.47 15.48 12.54
N TYR A 206 -28.75 14.42 12.90
CA TYR A 206 -28.23 13.44 11.94
C TYR A 206 -29.17 12.24 11.87
N PRO A 207 -29.57 11.78 10.67
CA PRO A 207 -30.21 10.49 10.54
C PRO A 207 -29.20 9.37 10.89
N PHE A 208 -29.67 8.27 11.46
CA PHE A 208 -28.80 7.11 11.79
C PHE A 208 -28.05 6.53 10.57
N GLU A 209 -28.54 6.83 9.37
CA GLU A 209 -27.92 6.56 8.07
C GLU A 209 -26.47 7.06 7.95
N VAL A 210 -26.15 8.20 8.58
CA VAL A 210 -24.80 8.78 8.57
C VAL A 210 -23.79 7.86 9.28
N LEU A 211 -24.21 7.05 10.25
CA LEU A 211 -23.33 6.06 10.89
C LEU A 211 -22.85 4.98 9.91
N GLY A 212 -23.54 4.82 8.77
CA GLY A 212 -23.09 4.00 7.66
C GLY A 212 -21.75 4.46 7.09
N LEU A 213 -21.34 5.72 7.30
CA LEU A 213 -20.05 6.25 6.85
C LEU A 213 -18.86 5.47 7.42
N PHE A 214 -18.98 4.94 8.65
CA PHE A 214 -17.93 4.10 9.23
C PHE A 214 -17.68 2.81 8.45
N SER A 215 -18.60 2.38 7.59
CA SER A 215 -18.36 1.26 6.68
C SER A 215 -17.25 1.55 5.66
N LEU A 216 -16.93 2.81 5.37
CA LEU A 216 -15.78 3.19 4.53
C LEU A 216 -14.45 2.74 5.11
N LEU A 217 -14.35 2.49 6.43
CA LEU A 217 -13.12 1.93 7.01
C LEU A 217 -12.78 0.58 6.36
N ARG A 218 -13.76 -0.17 5.82
CA ARG A 218 -13.57 -1.44 5.10
C ARG A 218 -12.66 -1.32 3.87
N LEU A 219 -12.41 -0.11 3.35
CA LEU A 219 -11.47 0.16 2.28
C LEU A 219 -10.01 -0.21 2.64
N TYR A 220 -9.69 -0.45 3.92
CA TYR A 220 -8.39 -0.98 4.36
C TYR A 220 -8.02 -2.33 3.71
N MET A 221 -9.00 -3.07 3.18
CA MET A 221 -8.78 -4.33 2.48
C MET A 221 -8.21 -4.15 1.06
N ILE A 222 -8.38 -2.98 0.43
CA ILE A 222 -7.94 -2.73 -0.95
C ILE A 222 -6.41 -2.94 -1.12
N PRO A 223 -5.53 -2.38 -0.26
CA PRO A 223 -4.09 -2.65 -0.32
C PRO A 223 -3.72 -4.14 -0.27
N ARG A 224 -4.53 -4.98 0.39
CA ARG A 224 -4.30 -6.44 0.44
C ARG A 224 -4.59 -7.09 -0.90
N VAL A 225 -5.66 -6.69 -1.57
CA VAL A 225 -5.97 -7.18 -2.93
C VAL A 225 -4.92 -6.72 -3.92
N ILE A 226 -4.46 -5.45 -3.83
CA ILE A 226 -3.35 -4.95 -4.66
C ILE A 226 -2.10 -5.83 -4.48
N ARG A 227 -1.77 -6.20 -3.23
CA ARG A 227 -0.69 -7.16 -2.95
C ARG A 227 -0.98 -8.53 -3.61
N ASN A 228 -2.18 -9.07 -3.48
CA ASN A 228 -2.53 -10.40 -4.02
C ASN A 228 -2.55 -10.45 -5.56
N LEU A 229 -2.90 -9.35 -6.21
CA LEU A 229 -2.81 -9.19 -7.67
C LEU A 229 -1.37 -9.04 -8.14
N SER A 230 -0.47 -8.58 -7.27
CA SER A 230 0.95 -8.46 -7.57
C SER A 230 1.66 -9.82 -7.53
N SER A 231 2.67 -9.98 -8.40
CA SER A 231 3.55 -11.16 -8.39
C SER A 231 4.32 -11.34 -7.07
N PHE A 232 4.40 -10.28 -6.24
CA PHE A 232 5.15 -10.27 -4.98
C PHE A 232 4.54 -11.16 -3.89
N ALA A 233 3.25 -11.54 -4.01
CA ALA A 233 2.56 -12.41 -3.06
C ALA A 233 2.74 -13.92 -3.34
N SER A 234 3.65 -14.29 -4.25
CA SER A 234 3.95 -15.68 -4.58
C SER A 234 4.66 -16.43 -3.44
N TYR A 235 4.56 -17.77 -3.44
CA TYR A 235 5.29 -18.61 -2.49
C TYR A 235 6.81 -18.46 -2.66
N HIS A 236 7.27 -18.32 -3.91
CA HIS A 236 8.69 -18.18 -4.23
C HIS A 236 9.30 -16.87 -3.67
N THR A 237 8.58 -15.75 -3.82
CA THR A 237 8.99 -14.46 -3.24
C THR A 237 8.91 -14.47 -1.72
N SER A 238 7.96 -15.21 -1.13
CA SER A 238 7.92 -15.45 0.31
C SER A 238 9.16 -16.21 0.81
N TYR A 239 9.55 -17.28 0.11
CA TYR A 239 10.76 -18.05 0.41
C TYR A 239 12.04 -17.18 0.33
N LEU A 240 12.24 -16.47 -0.78
CA LEU A 240 13.37 -15.54 -0.91
C LEU A 240 13.33 -14.43 0.15
N GLY A 241 12.13 -13.93 0.47
CA GLY A 241 11.92 -12.99 1.55
C GLY A 241 12.44 -13.54 2.89
N THR A 242 12.13 -14.79 3.22
CA THR A 242 12.64 -15.39 4.47
C THR A 242 14.16 -15.54 4.51
N LEU A 243 14.78 -15.88 3.37
CA LEU A 243 16.24 -15.98 3.25
C LEU A 243 16.91 -14.63 3.53
N HIS A 244 16.31 -13.55 3.04
CA HIS A 244 16.77 -12.17 3.26
C HIS A 244 16.15 -11.48 4.49
N ARG A 245 15.40 -12.20 5.34
CA ARG A 245 14.69 -11.68 6.52
C ARG A 245 13.71 -10.52 6.22
N VAL A 246 13.04 -10.57 5.06
CA VAL A 246 12.02 -9.61 4.62
C VAL A 246 10.63 -10.25 4.62
N ASN A 247 9.65 -9.58 5.26
CA ASN A 247 8.26 -10.01 5.29
C ASN A 247 7.48 -9.53 4.05
N THR A 248 7.60 -10.27 2.95
CA THR A 248 6.92 -9.97 1.67
C THR A 248 5.40 -10.08 1.73
N MET A 249 4.84 -10.74 2.76
CA MET A 249 3.39 -10.87 2.96
C MET A 249 2.71 -9.61 3.51
N THR A 250 3.50 -8.61 3.92
CA THR A 250 2.94 -7.33 4.39
C THR A 250 2.50 -6.47 3.20
N PRO A 251 1.32 -5.82 3.23
CA PRO A 251 0.86 -4.96 2.13
C PRO A 251 1.79 -3.74 1.95
N LEU A 252 2.43 -3.26 3.02
CA LEU A 252 3.38 -2.15 2.97
C LEU A 252 4.60 -2.45 2.08
N PHE A 253 5.07 -3.70 2.05
CA PHE A 253 6.16 -4.09 1.15
C PHE A 253 5.73 -3.96 -0.31
N ALA A 254 4.54 -4.46 -0.66
CA ALA A 254 4.00 -4.34 -2.01
C ALA A 254 3.83 -2.87 -2.44
N ILE A 255 3.30 -2.01 -1.55
CA ILE A 255 3.18 -0.57 -1.81
C ILE A 255 4.55 0.06 -2.11
N LYS A 256 5.58 -0.26 -1.32
CA LYS A 256 6.95 0.23 -1.57
C LYS A 256 7.47 -0.21 -2.94
N CYS A 257 7.28 -1.47 -3.31
CA CYS A 257 7.67 -1.99 -4.62
C CYS A 257 6.92 -1.28 -5.76
N PHE A 258 5.60 -1.05 -5.62
CA PHE A 258 4.81 -0.34 -6.63
C PHE A 258 5.19 1.13 -6.75
N LEU A 259 5.49 1.79 -5.62
CA LEU A 259 5.96 3.18 -5.62
C LEU A 259 7.31 3.31 -6.32
N GLN A 260 8.17 2.30 -6.22
CA GLN A 260 9.46 2.28 -6.92
C GLN A 260 9.35 1.95 -8.42
N SER A 261 8.44 1.04 -8.81
CA SER A 261 8.31 0.61 -10.21
C SER A 261 7.44 1.54 -11.05
N HIS A 262 6.28 1.97 -10.53
CA HIS A 262 5.31 2.80 -11.24
C HIS A 262 4.74 3.90 -10.30
N PRO A 263 5.58 4.86 -9.86
CA PRO A 263 5.18 5.86 -8.87
C PRO A 263 3.96 6.68 -9.31
N PHE A 264 3.96 7.22 -10.53
CA PHE A 264 2.89 8.10 -11.01
C PHE A 264 1.54 7.39 -11.10
N ARG A 265 1.50 6.13 -11.53
CA ARG A 265 0.24 5.36 -11.63
C ARG A 265 -0.33 5.10 -10.25
N LEU A 266 0.51 4.73 -9.28
CA LEU A 266 0.08 4.50 -7.90
C LEU A 266 -0.40 5.80 -7.26
N LEU A 267 0.37 6.88 -7.35
CA LEU A 267 0.01 8.17 -6.76
C LEU A 267 -1.28 8.74 -7.35
N LEU A 268 -1.46 8.64 -8.68
CA LEU A 268 -2.70 9.05 -9.33
C LEU A 268 -3.91 8.24 -8.83
N SER A 269 -3.75 6.91 -8.68
CA SER A 269 -4.83 6.06 -8.17
C SER A 269 -5.22 6.39 -6.73
N VAL A 270 -4.23 6.69 -5.86
CA VAL A 270 -4.48 7.08 -4.47
C VAL A 270 -5.09 8.49 -4.41
N PHE A 271 -4.65 9.41 -5.25
CA PHE A 271 -5.24 10.76 -5.36
C PHE A 271 -6.72 10.68 -5.71
N ILE A 272 -7.08 10.01 -6.81
CA ILE A 272 -8.48 9.88 -7.24
C ILE A 272 -9.31 9.14 -6.19
N GLY A 273 -8.79 8.03 -5.64
CA GLY A 273 -9.50 7.24 -4.63
C GLY A 273 -9.77 8.03 -3.34
N SER A 274 -8.76 8.71 -2.81
CA SER A 274 -8.90 9.52 -1.59
C SER A 274 -9.75 10.78 -1.80
N LEU A 275 -9.70 11.39 -2.98
CA LEU A 275 -10.58 12.50 -3.37
C LEU A 275 -12.03 12.05 -3.33
N VAL A 276 -12.38 10.94 -4.00
CA VAL A 276 -13.77 10.44 -4.02
C VAL A 276 -14.26 10.08 -2.62
N VAL A 277 -13.46 9.34 -1.85
CA VAL A 277 -13.84 8.89 -0.49
C VAL A 277 -14.02 10.07 0.46
N THR A 278 -13.08 11.03 0.47
CA THR A 278 -13.14 12.19 1.38
C THR A 278 -14.28 13.13 0.99
N SER A 279 -14.50 13.36 -0.31
CA SER A 279 -15.59 14.22 -0.79
C SER A 279 -16.96 13.64 -0.45
N TYR A 280 -17.13 12.33 -0.62
CA TYR A 280 -18.35 11.64 -0.24
C TYR A 280 -18.60 11.71 1.27
N ALA A 281 -17.56 11.45 2.08
CA ALA A 281 -17.66 11.55 3.53
C ALA A 281 -18.04 12.95 4.00
N LEU A 282 -17.43 13.98 3.39
CA LEU A 282 -17.70 15.37 3.71
C LEU A 282 -19.13 15.78 3.33
N ALA A 283 -19.60 15.38 2.14
CA ALA A 283 -20.94 15.71 1.65
C ALA A 283 -22.04 15.16 2.59
N ILE A 284 -21.92 13.90 3.05
CA ILE A 284 -22.92 13.33 3.98
C ILE A 284 -22.93 14.06 5.32
N VAL A 285 -21.74 14.33 5.87
CA VAL A 285 -21.60 14.92 7.20
C VAL A 285 -22.08 16.38 7.22
N GLU A 286 -21.88 17.13 6.14
CA GLU A 286 -22.27 18.54 6.06
C GLU A 286 -23.70 18.75 5.51
N SER A 287 -24.31 17.73 4.89
CA SER A 287 -25.64 17.82 4.29
C SER A 287 -26.76 18.39 5.19
N PRO A 288 -26.84 18.14 6.52
CA PRO A 288 -27.94 18.68 7.33
C PRO A 288 -27.77 20.15 7.70
N VAL A 289 -26.56 20.70 7.62
CA VAL A 289 -26.26 22.07 8.09
C VAL A 289 -25.93 23.00 6.93
N ASN A 290 -25.15 22.53 5.96
CA ASN A 290 -24.60 23.37 4.90
C ASN A 290 -25.15 22.98 3.51
N PRO A 291 -26.10 23.75 2.97
CA PRO A 291 -26.69 23.44 1.66
C PRO A 291 -25.69 23.56 0.51
N ASN A 292 -24.61 24.33 0.69
CA ASN A 292 -23.58 24.50 -0.34
C ASN A 292 -22.66 23.27 -0.43
N LEU A 293 -22.52 22.45 0.63
CA LEU A 293 -21.72 21.20 0.60
C LEU A 293 -22.57 19.94 0.39
N ALA A 294 -23.90 20.04 0.50
CA ALA A 294 -24.81 18.95 0.18
C ALA A 294 -24.58 18.36 -1.23
N PRO A 295 -24.39 19.15 -2.31
CA PRO A 295 -24.06 18.58 -3.61
C PRO A 295 -22.61 18.06 -3.66
N LEU A 296 -22.45 16.80 -4.08
CA LEU A 296 -21.16 16.12 -4.17
C LEU A 296 -20.14 16.89 -5.04
N SER A 297 -20.59 17.61 -6.07
CA SER A 297 -19.72 18.44 -6.91
C SER A 297 -18.95 19.51 -6.12
N ASN A 298 -19.62 20.16 -5.17
CA ASN A 298 -19.02 21.21 -4.35
C ASN A 298 -18.11 20.61 -3.29
N ALA A 299 -18.46 19.45 -2.74
CA ALA A 299 -17.57 18.71 -1.85
C ALA A 299 -16.29 18.27 -2.56
N VAL A 300 -16.40 17.78 -3.81
CA VAL A 300 -15.24 17.43 -4.65
C VAL A 300 -14.37 18.65 -4.94
N TRP A 301 -14.98 19.79 -5.28
CA TRP A 301 -14.28 21.06 -5.48
C TRP A 301 -13.47 21.47 -4.24
N LEU A 302 -14.12 21.50 -3.08
CA LEU A 302 -13.49 21.86 -1.80
C LEU A 302 -12.34 20.90 -1.44
N VAL A 303 -12.57 19.58 -1.53
CA VAL A 303 -11.53 18.59 -1.21
C VAL A 303 -10.35 18.69 -2.18
N ALA A 304 -10.61 18.86 -3.48
CA ALA A 304 -9.55 19.01 -4.48
C ALA A 304 -8.67 20.25 -4.21
N LEU A 305 -9.29 21.40 -3.93
CA LEU A 305 -8.56 22.63 -3.56
C LEU A 305 -7.76 22.48 -2.27
N THR A 306 -8.32 21.76 -1.30
CA THR A 306 -7.67 21.50 -0.01
C THR A 306 -6.48 20.56 -0.17
N MET A 307 -6.63 19.49 -0.95
CA MET A 307 -5.54 18.56 -1.26
C MET A 307 -4.42 19.24 -2.05
N ALA A 308 -4.77 20.19 -2.93
CA ALA A 308 -3.82 21.01 -3.67
C ALA A 308 -3.22 22.17 -2.83
N THR A 309 -3.64 22.34 -1.57
CA THR A 309 -3.21 23.41 -0.66
C THR A 309 -3.50 24.84 -1.17
N VAL A 310 -4.51 25.00 -2.02
CA VAL A 310 -4.91 26.32 -2.58
C VAL A 310 -5.82 27.07 -1.62
N GLY A 311 -6.92 26.44 -1.20
CA GLY A 311 -7.83 26.97 -0.18
C GLY A 311 -8.44 28.34 -0.49
N TYR A 312 -9.26 28.46 -1.54
CA TYR A 312 -9.91 29.74 -1.88
C TYR A 312 -10.83 30.30 -0.79
N GLY A 313 -11.42 29.43 0.04
CA GLY A 313 -12.29 29.84 1.14
C GLY A 313 -13.70 30.28 0.72
N ASP A 314 -14.09 29.98 -0.52
CA ASP A 314 -15.44 30.17 -1.05
C ASP A 314 -16.46 29.24 -0.37
N ILE A 315 -16.04 28.02 -0.05
CA ILE A 315 -16.86 26.97 0.55
C ILE A 315 -16.08 26.35 1.72
N VAL A 316 -16.69 26.26 2.90
CA VAL A 316 -16.04 25.71 4.11
C VAL A 316 -16.99 24.83 4.92
N PRO A 317 -16.48 23.77 5.59
CA PRO A 317 -17.30 22.94 6.47
C PRO A 317 -17.62 23.67 7.78
N VAL A 318 -18.87 23.54 8.22
CA VAL A 318 -19.36 24.19 9.44
C VAL A 318 -19.31 23.21 10.62
N THR A 319 -19.49 21.91 10.37
CA THR A 319 -19.50 20.88 11.42
C THR A 319 -18.10 20.51 11.87
N THR A 320 -17.94 20.14 13.14
CA THR A 320 -16.65 19.69 13.67
C THR A 320 -16.18 18.39 13.00
N ALA A 321 -17.11 17.47 12.73
CA ALA A 321 -16.82 16.23 12.03
C ALA A 321 -16.34 16.46 10.59
N GLY A 322 -16.98 17.38 9.86
CA GLY A 322 -16.57 17.76 8.50
C GLY A 322 -15.18 18.40 8.48
N GLN A 323 -14.86 19.26 9.46
CA GLN A 323 -13.52 19.83 9.62
C GLN A 323 -12.46 18.75 9.87
N VAL A 324 -12.73 17.78 10.75
CA VAL A 324 -11.80 16.66 11.02
C VAL A 324 -11.57 15.82 9.76
N ILE A 325 -12.63 15.49 9.02
CA ILE A 325 -12.54 14.76 7.74
C ILE A 325 -11.70 15.55 6.73
N LEU A 326 -11.92 16.86 6.62
CA LEU A 326 -11.19 17.71 5.68
C LEU A 326 -9.71 17.85 6.06
N VAL A 327 -9.39 17.94 7.36
CA VAL A 327 -8.00 17.99 7.85
C VAL A 327 -7.25 16.69 7.52
N PHE A 328 -7.81 15.53 7.88
CA PHE A 328 -7.10 14.26 7.67
C PHE A 328 -7.16 13.76 6.23
N GLY A 329 -8.34 13.76 5.61
CA GLY A 329 -8.58 13.26 4.25
C GLY A 329 -8.18 14.23 3.14
N GLY A 330 -8.25 15.54 3.41
CA GLY A 330 -7.87 16.60 2.49
C GLY A 330 -6.44 17.09 2.73
N MET A 331 -6.19 17.81 3.82
CA MET A 331 -4.92 18.50 4.05
C MET A 331 -3.74 17.55 4.25
N VAL A 332 -3.80 16.67 5.26
CA VAL A 332 -2.68 15.75 5.60
C VAL A 332 -2.39 14.79 4.45
N ASN A 333 -3.43 14.21 3.85
CA ASN A 333 -3.31 13.32 2.71
C ASN A 333 -2.78 14.06 1.45
N GLY A 334 -3.25 15.27 1.17
CA GLY A 334 -2.74 16.10 0.07
C GLY A 334 -1.26 16.41 0.21
N ILE A 335 -0.82 16.87 1.38
CA ILE A 335 0.60 17.13 1.67
C ILE A 335 1.45 15.86 1.49
N LEU A 336 0.97 14.72 1.98
CA LEU A 336 1.67 13.44 1.81
C LEU A 336 1.79 13.04 0.33
N LEU A 337 0.72 13.24 -0.46
CA LEU A 337 0.73 12.95 -1.89
C LEU A 337 1.69 13.86 -2.66
N VAL A 338 1.72 15.15 -2.36
CA VAL A 338 2.67 16.11 -2.96
C VAL A 338 4.11 15.75 -2.58
N ALA A 339 4.37 15.38 -1.33
CA ALA A 339 5.70 14.93 -0.89
C ALA A 339 6.13 13.63 -1.58
N ALA A 340 5.22 12.66 -1.74
CA ALA A 340 5.53 11.43 -2.45
C ALA A 340 5.74 11.65 -3.95
N LEU A 341 4.96 12.55 -4.57
CA LEU A 341 5.11 12.94 -5.97
C LEU A 341 6.45 13.64 -6.23
N SER A 342 6.86 14.56 -5.36
CA SER A 342 8.16 15.22 -5.49
C SER A 342 9.32 14.22 -5.35
N ALA A 343 9.25 13.30 -4.38
CA ALA A 343 10.25 12.23 -4.24
C ALA A 343 10.33 11.34 -5.50
N ALA A 344 9.19 11.00 -6.10
CA ALA A 344 9.15 10.24 -7.35
C ALA A 344 9.74 11.02 -8.54
N LEU A 345 9.46 12.32 -8.63
CA LEU A 345 10.04 13.20 -9.66
C LEU A 345 11.56 13.31 -9.50
N PHE A 346 12.06 13.49 -8.28
CA PHE A 346 13.51 13.50 -8.01
C PHE A 346 14.18 12.17 -8.34
N ALA A 347 13.50 11.05 -8.08
CA ALA A 347 13.99 9.73 -8.45
C ALA A 347 14.05 9.56 -9.99
N LEU A 348 13.10 10.11 -10.74
CA LEU A 348 13.09 10.07 -12.20
C LEU A 348 14.17 10.97 -12.82
N LEU A 349 14.42 12.15 -12.22
CA LEU A 349 15.47 13.08 -12.65
C LEU A 349 16.88 12.61 -12.27
N ARG A 350 16.99 11.59 -11.40
CA ARG A 350 18.27 11.03 -11.01
C ARG A 350 18.88 10.28 -12.19
N LEU A 351 19.98 10.82 -12.69
CA LEU A 351 20.77 10.20 -13.75
C LEU A 351 21.20 8.77 -13.39
N ASP A 352 21.06 7.87 -14.35
CA ASP A 352 21.59 6.51 -14.27
C ASP A 352 23.12 6.55 -14.10
N GLU A 353 23.69 5.50 -13.49
CA GLU A 353 25.16 5.38 -13.36
C GLU A 353 25.88 5.29 -14.72
N ARG A 354 25.15 4.99 -15.79
CA ARG A 354 25.66 5.03 -17.17
C ARG A 354 25.73 6.47 -17.67
N ASP A 355 24.67 7.24 -17.51
CA ASP A 355 24.60 8.64 -17.93
C ASP A 355 25.61 9.49 -17.16
N LYS A 356 25.78 9.24 -15.86
CA LYS A 356 26.83 9.88 -15.06
C LYS A 356 28.23 9.59 -15.60
N ARG A 357 28.53 8.34 -15.96
CA ARG A 357 29.81 7.96 -16.57
C ARG A 357 30.02 8.63 -17.92
N PHE A 358 28.98 8.69 -18.74
CA PHE A 358 29.02 9.37 -20.03
C PHE A 358 29.27 10.88 -19.87
N ILE A 359 28.52 11.57 -19.01
CA ILE A 359 28.71 13.01 -18.72
C ILE A 359 30.11 13.27 -18.18
N HIS A 360 30.61 12.42 -17.29
CA HIS A 360 31.98 12.52 -16.79
C HIS A 360 33.00 12.43 -17.94
N SER A 361 32.82 11.48 -18.87
CA SER A 361 33.70 11.35 -20.02
C SER A 361 33.68 12.58 -20.95
N LEU A 362 32.50 13.17 -21.18
CA LEU A 362 32.36 14.41 -21.95
C LEU A 362 33.05 15.60 -21.26
N ARG A 363 32.92 15.68 -19.93
CA ARG A 363 33.54 16.75 -19.14
C ARG A 363 35.07 16.67 -19.18
N VAL A 364 35.63 15.46 -19.09
CA VAL A 364 37.08 15.25 -19.25
C VAL A 364 37.56 15.71 -20.62
N GLN A 365 36.84 15.35 -21.70
CA GLN A 365 37.18 15.80 -23.05
C GLN A 365 37.11 17.33 -23.20
N HIS A 366 36.12 17.96 -22.56
CA HIS A 366 36.00 19.42 -22.58
C HIS A 366 37.17 20.10 -21.86
N TYR A 367 37.52 19.63 -20.65
CA TYR A 367 38.67 20.15 -19.91
C TYR A 367 39.98 19.96 -20.66
N ASP A 368 40.19 18.83 -21.34
CA ASP A 368 41.39 18.61 -22.16
C ASP A 368 41.49 19.64 -23.30
N LYS A 369 40.36 20.01 -23.90
CA LYS A 369 40.32 21.03 -24.96
C LYS A 369 40.62 22.42 -24.39
N GLU A 370 39.97 22.80 -23.29
CA GLU A 370 40.22 24.07 -22.62
C GLU A 370 41.68 24.18 -22.14
N LEU A 371 42.25 23.11 -21.61
CA LEU A 371 43.65 23.06 -21.19
C LEU A 371 44.59 23.27 -22.38
N LYS A 372 44.35 22.61 -23.51
CA LYS A 372 45.15 22.80 -24.74
C LYS A 372 45.07 24.25 -25.23
N GLU A 373 43.88 24.85 -25.24
CA GLU A 373 43.69 26.25 -25.63
C GLU A 373 44.38 27.22 -24.66
N ALA A 374 44.26 27.00 -23.35
CA ALA A 374 44.92 27.80 -22.33
C ALA A 374 46.45 27.72 -22.44
N CYS A 375 46.99 26.51 -22.57
CA CYS A 375 48.42 26.27 -22.80
C CYS A 375 48.92 27.01 -24.06
N ALA A 376 48.19 26.92 -25.17
CA ALA A 376 48.53 27.64 -26.40
C ALA A 376 48.56 29.17 -26.18
N ARG A 377 47.55 29.73 -25.49
CA ARG A 377 47.50 31.17 -25.17
C ARG A 377 48.64 31.58 -24.24
N THR A 378 49.00 30.77 -23.24
CA THR A 378 50.12 31.08 -22.32
C THR A 378 51.47 31.08 -23.04
N ILE A 379 51.68 30.16 -23.97
CA ILE A 379 52.91 30.12 -24.77
C ILE A 379 52.96 31.34 -25.69
N GLN A 380 51.87 31.65 -26.40
CA GLN A 380 51.78 32.81 -27.29
C GLN A 380 52.03 34.13 -26.56
N THR A 381 51.44 34.32 -25.38
CA THR A 381 51.64 35.52 -24.56
C THR A 381 53.05 35.63 -23.99
N SER A 382 53.63 34.51 -23.54
CA SER A 382 55.03 34.46 -23.07
C SER A 382 56.01 34.78 -24.18
N TRP A 383 55.80 34.24 -25.38
CA TRP A 383 56.63 34.51 -26.55
C TRP A 383 56.56 35.97 -27.00
N ARG A 384 55.35 36.54 -27.12
CA ARG A 384 55.16 37.97 -27.42
C ARG A 384 55.88 38.85 -26.40
N ARG A 385 55.72 38.55 -25.10
CA ARG A 385 56.42 39.28 -24.03
C ARG A 385 57.94 39.21 -24.14
N PHE A 386 58.50 38.06 -24.54
CA PHE A 386 59.94 37.91 -24.74
C PHE A 386 60.44 38.70 -25.96
N HIS A 387 59.68 38.70 -27.06
CA HIS A 387 60.07 39.45 -28.27
C HIS A 387 59.87 40.97 -28.10
N ASP A 388 58.88 41.41 -27.32
CA ASP A 388 58.67 42.81 -26.94
C ASP A 388 59.67 43.28 -25.86
N PHE A 389 60.52 42.39 -25.34
CA PHE A 389 61.52 42.71 -24.33
C PHE A 389 62.79 43.25 -24.99
N GLU A 390 62.95 44.58 -24.99
CA GLU A 390 64.24 45.20 -25.30
C GLU A 390 65.19 45.12 -24.09
N PRO A 391 66.42 44.59 -24.25
CA PRO A 391 67.40 44.54 -23.15
C PRO A 391 67.82 45.97 -22.75
N GLY A 392 67.22 46.47 -21.65
CA GLY A 392 67.54 47.77 -21.05
C GLY A 392 66.34 48.66 -20.72
N SER A 393 65.11 48.33 -21.16
CA SER A 393 63.97 49.29 -21.12
C SER A 393 63.05 49.22 -19.89
N ARG A 394 63.21 48.24 -18.97
CA ARG A 394 62.44 48.22 -17.70
C ARG A 394 63.24 47.75 -16.50
N SER A 395 63.34 48.64 -15.50
CA SER A 395 63.78 48.35 -14.14
C SER A 395 62.77 47.46 -13.42
N TYR A 396 63.26 46.42 -12.75
CA TYR A 396 62.47 45.54 -11.91
C TYR A 396 61.92 46.31 -10.70
N GLN A 397 60.72 46.89 -10.80
CA GLN A 397 60.00 47.38 -9.62
C GLN A 397 59.36 46.19 -8.91
N LYS A 398 60.06 45.72 -7.88
CA LYS A 398 59.58 44.77 -6.87
C LYS A 398 58.34 45.38 -6.20
N ARG A 399 57.13 44.93 -6.56
CA ARG A 399 55.92 45.25 -5.78
C ARG A 399 56.13 44.71 -4.36
N LYS A 400 56.33 45.61 -3.40
CA LYS A 400 56.17 45.29 -1.98
C LYS A 400 54.69 45.02 -1.72
N ALA A 401 54.47 44.00 -0.89
CA ALA A 401 53.24 43.46 -0.28
C ALA A 401 51.94 44.23 -0.54
#